data_AF-A0A8S3WIR7-F1
#
_entry.id   AF-A0A8S3WIR7-F1
#
_cell.length_a   1.000
_cell.length_b   1.000
_cell.length_c   1.000
_cell.angle_alpha   90.00
_cell.angle_beta   90.00
_cell.angle_gamma   90.00
#
_symmetry.space_group_name_H-M   'P 1'
#
loop_
_entity.id
_entity.type
_entity.pdbx_description
1 polymer ?
#
loop_
_entity_poly.entity_id
_entity_poly.type
_entity_poly.pdbx_seq_one_letter_code
_entity_poly.pdbx_strand_id
1 'polypeptide(L)'
;MIKNRLEWHHGRRICRSRKYKSTKGSDGNPAVIQTASWYLDSVLRVCSVWPEQLQQIAAACFWIAQKIHGPVASASMLIKCANGAFSKTQLLRAEEAILMKLKFPSQPVVPQDYITYLSWWLDDAHPDEIEIAAVFLCLCDLMVNKTLCNELPSVIAAACVQALRLTAAGETGLDAAS
;
A
#
# COMPACT_ATOMS: atom_id res chain seq x y z
N MET A 1 14.12 9.80 -21.09
CA MET A 1 14.56 10.80 -20.08
C MET A 1 13.41 10.89 -19.08
N ILE A 2 13.41 10.35 -17.87
CA ILE A 2 14.36 10.33 -16.75
C ILE A 2 14.16 8.95 -16.06
N LYS A 3 15.01 7.94 -16.19
CA LYS A 3 16.20 7.63 -15.36
C LYS A 3 16.11 8.00 -13.85
N ASN A 4 15.01 7.69 -13.17
CA ASN A 4 14.92 7.61 -11.70
C ASN A 4 14.81 6.11 -11.33
N ARG A 5 15.78 5.32 -10.86
CA ARG A 5 16.97 5.52 -9.98
C ARG A 5 16.74 6.21 -8.64
N LEU A 6 15.47 6.25 -8.23
CA LEU A 6 15.00 6.22 -6.84
C LEU A 6 14.13 4.97 -6.74
N GLU A 7 14.68 3.78 -6.99
CA GLU A 7 15.16 2.97 -5.87
C GLU A 7 14.33 3.22 -4.60
N TRP A 8 13.25 2.46 -4.52
CA TRP A 8 12.46 2.07 -3.35
C TRP A 8 13.28 1.46 -2.19
N HIS A 9 14.54 1.87 -2.00
CA HIS A 9 15.37 1.54 -0.85
C HIS A 9 14.86 2.14 0.48
N HIS A 10 13.74 2.88 0.45
CA HIS A 10 12.98 3.28 1.65
C HIS A 10 11.72 2.43 1.89
N GLY A 11 11.13 1.80 0.86
CA GLY A 11 10.08 0.78 1.05
C GLY A 11 10.58 -0.43 1.84
N ARG A 12 11.86 -0.78 1.68
CA ARG A 12 12.55 -1.79 2.50
C ARG A 12 12.90 -1.34 3.93
N ARG A 13 12.77 -0.05 4.25
CA ARG A 13 13.02 0.47 5.61
C ARG A 13 11.75 0.63 6.44
N ILE A 14 10.59 0.80 5.81
CA ILE A 14 9.30 0.71 6.51
C ILE A 14 9.08 -0.73 7.03
N CYS A 15 9.54 -1.76 6.29
CA CYS A 15 9.51 -3.15 6.77
C CYS A 15 10.68 -3.55 7.69
N ARG A 16 11.78 -2.77 7.79
CA ARG A 16 12.91 -3.09 8.71
C ARG A 16 12.73 -2.58 10.14
N SER A 17 11.74 -1.74 10.40
CA SER A 17 11.34 -1.38 11.78
C SER A 17 10.48 -2.44 12.47
N ARG A 18 10.37 -3.66 11.89
CA ARG A 18 9.76 -4.84 12.52
C ARG A 18 10.74 -5.47 13.54
N LYS A 19 11.22 -4.67 14.48
CA LYS A 19 11.73 -5.09 15.79
C LYS A 19 10.98 -4.29 16.86
N TYR A 20 9.67 -4.42 16.88
CA TYR A 20 8.87 -4.02 18.03
C TYR A 20 7.72 -5.02 18.20
N LYS A 21 7.96 -6.01 19.08
CA LYS A 21 7.00 -6.75 19.92
C LYS A 21 5.77 -7.29 19.16
N SER A 22 5.69 -8.57 18.79
CA SER A 22 5.45 -9.71 19.69
C SER A 22 4.78 -9.38 21.03
N THR A 23 3.76 -8.52 21.05
CA THR A 23 2.69 -8.49 22.07
C THR A 23 1.53 -7.66 21.52
N LYS A 24 0.43 -8.33 21.11
CA LYS A 24 -0.89 -7.76 20.79
C LYS A 24 -0.95 -6.69 19.67
N GLY A 25 -1.33 -7.12 18.47
CA GLY A 25 -2.26 -6.41 17.58
C GLY A 25 -1.95 -4.95 17.22
N SER A 26 -0.84 -4.70 16.53
CA SER A 26 -0.75 -3.54 15.64
C SER A 26 -0.74 -4.04 14.20
N ASP A 27 -1.81 -4.72 13.80
CA ASP A 27 -2.10 -4.97 12.39
C ASP A 27 -2.40 -3.63 11.76
N GLY A 28 -1.39 -3.06 11.10
CA GLY A 28 -1.62 -1.90 10.24
C GLY A 28 -2.55 -2.33 9.13
N ASN A 29 -3.72 -1.69 9.04
CA ASN A 29 -4.69 -2.00 7.99
C ASN A 29 -4.00 -1.87 6.61
N PRO A 30 -3.86 -2.96 5.83
CA PRO A 30 -3.19 -2.93 4.52
C PRO A 30 -3.86 -1.97 3.54
N ALA A 31 -5.16 -1.66 3.73
CA ALA A 31 -5.86 -0.63 2.98
C ALA A 31 -5.19 0.74 3.09
N VAL A 32 -4.53 1.07 4.22
CA VAL A 32 -3.82 2.35 4.39
C VAL A 32 -2.73 2.51 3.34
N ILE A 33 -1.95 1.46 3.07
CA ILE A 33 -0.84 1.52 2.11
C ILE A 33 -1.41 1.62 0.69
N GLN A 34 -2.44 0.85 0.38
CA GLN A 34 -3.09 0.88 -0.94
C GLN A 34 -3.74 2.24 -1.23
N THR A 35 -4.47 2.81 -0.26
CA THR A 35 -5.06 4.15 -0.33
C THR A 35 -3.99 5.23 -0.45
N ALA A 36 -2.89 5.13 0.31
CA ALA A 36 -1.79 6.08 0.22
C ALA A 36 -1.15 6.11 -1.17
N SER A 37 -0.95 4.93 -1.76
CA SER A 37 -0.44 4.81 -3.12
C SER A 37 -1.42 5.39 -4.15
N TRP A 38 -2.73 5.13 -4.00
CA TRP A 38 -3.75 5.73 -4.85
C TRP A 38 -3.74 7.27 -4.81
N TYR A 39 -3.59 7.85 -3.61
CA TYR A 39 -3.44 9.30 -3.46
C TYR A 39 -2.17 9.82 -4.12
N LEU A 40 -1.04 9.14 -3.94
CA LEU A 40 0.22 9.53 -4.56
C LEU A 40 0.10 9.51 -6.09
N ASP A 41 -0.43 8.44 -6.67
CA ASP A 41 -0.64 8.32 -8.12
C ASP A 41 -1.59 9.40 -8.64
N SER A 42 -2.68 9.67 -7.93
CA SER A 42 -3.62 10.73 -8.29
C SER A 42 -2.98 12.12 -8.28
N VAL A 43 -2.16 12.41 -7.27
CA VAL A 43 -1.40 13.67 -7.20
C VAL A 43 -0.39 13.77 -8.34
N LEU A 44 0.34 12.68 -8.64
CA LEU A 44 1.33 12.64 -9.72
C LEU A 44 0.70 12.77 -11.11
N ARG A 45 -0.55 12.33 -11.29
CA ARG A 45 -1.32 12.56 -12.53
C ARG A 45 -1.68 14.04 -12.73
N VAL A 46 -1.98 14.76 -11.66
CA VAL A 46 -2.44 16.16 -11.72
C VAL A 46 -1.28 17.15 -11.63
N CYS A 47 -0.16 16.77 -11.02
CA CYS A 47 0.94 17.68 -10.71
C CYS A 47 2.30 17.09 -11.00
N SER A 48 3.16 17.88 -11.65
CA SER A 48 4.59 17.58 -11.74
C SER A 48 5.24 17.88 -10.39
N VAL A 49 5.81 16.86 -9.77
CA VAL A 49 6.46 16.92 -8.46
C VAL A 49 7.97 16.78 -8.64
N TRP A 50 8.73 17.60 -7.93
CA TRP A 50 10.19 17.50 -7.89
C TRP A 50 10.63 16.26 -7.09
N PRO A 51 11.67 15.51 -7.52
CA PRO A 51 12.14 14.31 -6.83
C PRO A 51 12.44 14.53 -5.34
N GLU A 52 12.93 15.72 -4.99
CA GLU A 52 13.28 16.11 -3.62
C GLU A 52 12.04 16.26 -2.72
N GLN A 53 10.88 16.58 -3.31
CA GLN A 53 9.61 16.74 -2.60
C GLN A 53 8.78 15.46 -2.58
N LEU A 54 9.18 14.43 -3.33
CA LEU A 54 8.41 13.20 -3.49
C LEU A 54 8.23 12.48 -2.14
N GLN A 55 9.27 12.44 -1.31
CA GLN A 55 9.20 11.81 0.02
C GLN A 55 8.23 12.54 0.96
N GLN A 56 8.20 13.88 0.91
CA GLN A 56 7.28 14.70 1.69
C GLN A 56 5.84 14.49 1.24
N ILE A 57 5.59 14.45 -0.07
CA ILE A 57 4.25 14.22 -0.63
C ILE A 57 3.78 12.81 -0.32
N ALA A 58 4.63 11.79 -0.49
CA ALA A 58 4.30 10.42 -0.13
C ALA A 58 3.96 10.27 1.36
N ALA A 59 4.72 10.94 2.25
CA ALA A 59 4.43 10.96 3.68
C ALA A 59 3.09 11.66 4.00
N ALA A 60 2.76 12.74 3.30
CA ALA A 60 1.46 13.41 3.46
C ALA A 60 0.30 12.55 2.95
N CYS A 61 0.43 11.90 1.79
CA CYS A 61 -0.56 10.93 1.27
C CYS A 61 -0.80 9.79 2.26
N PHE A 62 0.28 9.24 2.83
CA PHE A 62 0.19 8.20 3.86
C PHE A 62 -0.50 8.69 5.13
N TRP A 63 -0.21 9.92 5.55
CA TRP A 63 -0.86 10.52 6.73
C TRP A 63 -2.37 10.71 6.52
N ILE A 64 -2.78 11.18 5.34
CA ILE A 64 -4.20 11.31 4.95
C ILE A 64 -4.86 9.94 4.97
N ALA A 65 -4.25 8.92 4.35
CA ALA A 65 -4.78 7.56 4.34
C ALA A 65 -4.95 6.98 5.75
N GLN A 66 -3.99 7.22 6.65
CA GLN A 66 -4.10 6.82 8.06
C GLN A 66 -5.26 7.49 8.77
N LYS A 67 -5.51 8.78 8.53
CA LYS A 67 -6.64 9.51 9.13
C LYS A 67 -8.00 8.93 8.70
N ILE A 68 -8.07 8.28 7.54
CA ILE A 68 -9.30 7.69 7.00
C ILE A 68 -9.51 6.26 7.50
N HIS A 69 -8.47 5.42 7.46
CA HIS A 69 -8.61 3.97 7.62
C HIS A 69 -8.18 3.40 8.98
N GLY A 70 -7.64 4.19 9.92
CA GLY A 70 -7.16 3.62 11.18
C GLY A 70 -6.59 4.60 12.21
N PRO A 71 -5.85 4.11 13.22
CA PRO A 71 -5.35 4.94 14.31
C PRO A 71 -4.31 5.94 13.80
N VAL A 72 -4.58 7.22 14.04
CA VAL A 72 -3.78 8.34 13.54
C VAL A 72 -2.36 8.27 14.11
N ALA A 73 -1.37 8.03 13.26
CA ALA A 73 0.02 8.18 13.67
C ALA A 73 0.36 9.66 13.89
N SER A 74 1.20 9.93 14.88
CA SER A 74 1.66 11.31 15.13
C SER A 74 2.58 11.79 14.00
N ALA A 75 2.46 13.07 13.63
CA ALA A 75 3.35 13.71 12.64
C ALA A 75 4.84 13.53 12.99
N SER A 76 5.16 13.57 14.29
CA SER A 76 6.51 13.38 14.81
C SER A 76 7.07 11.99 14.52
N MET A 77 6.22 10.95 14.49
CA MET A 77 6.63 9.59 14.12
C MET A 77 6.99 9.51 12.64
N LEU A 78 6.19 10.11 11.76
CA LEU A 78 6.46 10.14 10.32
C LEU A 78 7.75 10.89 10.00
N ILE A 79 8.02 12.02 10.67
CA ILE A 79 9.26 12.79 10.51
C ILE A 79 10.47 11.97 10.98
N LYS A 80 10.34 11.23 12.09
CA LYS A 80 11.39 10.31 12.55
C LYS A 80 11.65 9.19 11.54
N CYS A 81 10.59 8.59 10.97
CA CYS A 81 10.72 7.59 9.91
C CYS A 81 11.39 8.16 8.64
N ALA A 82 11.14 9.44 8.34
CA ALA A 82 11.77 10.15 7.24
C ALA A 82 13.19 10.67 7.55
N ASN A 83 13.77 10.33 8.71
CA ASN A 83 15.08 10.79 9.15
C ASN A 83 15.24 12.32 9.13
N GLY A 84 14.17 13.07 9.43
CA GLY A 84 14.20 14.53 9.43
C GLY A 84 14.29 15.17 8.04
N ALA A 85 13.95 14.44 6.95
CA ALA A 85 13.96 14.98 5.59
C ALA A 85 13.00 16.18 5.39
N PHE A 86 11.99 16.32 6.24
CA PHE A 86 11.04 17.43 6.22
C PHE A 86 10.59 17.80 7.64
N SER A 87 10.10 19.02 7.81
CA SER A 87 9.56 19.53 9.07
C SER A 87 8.05 19.27 9.20
N LYS A 88 7.52 19.41 10.43
CA LYS A 88 6.06 19.28 10.69
C LYS A 88 5.24 20.31 9.90
N THR A 89 5.75 21.53 9.77
CA THR A 89 5.06 22.60 9.04
C THR A 89 5.03 22.31 7.54
N GLN A 90 6.10 21.75 6.98
CA GLN A 90 6.14 21.28 5.60
C GLN A 90 5.15 20.14 5.36
N LEU A 91 5.06 19.19 6.28
CA LEU A 91 4.11 18.08 6.18
C LEU A 91 2.64 18.56 6.19
N LEU A 92 2.29 19.47 7.09
CA LEU A 92 0.93 20.05 7.16
C LEU A 92 0.56 20.85 5.90
N ARG A 93 1.50 21.65 5.37
CA ARG A 93 1.29 22.38 4.11
C ARG A 93 1.12 21.43 2.92
N ALA A 94 1.86 20.32 2.90
CA ALA A 94 1.71 19.31 1.86
C ALA A 94 0.35 18.61 1.94
N GLU A 95 -0.11 18.27 3.15
CA GLU A 95 -1.45 17.73 3.38
C GLU A 95 -2.54 18.67 2.85
N GLU A 96 -2.51 19.94 3.25
CA GLU A 96 -3.47 20.94 2.80
C GLU A 96 -3.46 21.08 1.27
N ALA A 97 -2.27 21.15 0.67
CA ALA A 97 -2.13 21.24 -0.78
C ALA A 97 -2.71 20.02 -1.53
N ILE A 98 -2.53 18.81 -0.98
CA ILE A 98 -3.09 17.58 -1.56
C ILE A 98 -4.61 17.58 -1.47
N LEU A 99 -5.17 17.92 -0.30
CA LEU A 99 -6.61 17.97 -0.08
C LEU A 99 -7.31 19.00 -0.98
N MET A 100 -6.71 20.19 -1.13
CA MET A 100 -7.20 21.24 -2.01
C MET A 100 -7.17 20.83 -3.48
N LYS A 101 -6.11 20.13 -3.91
CA LYS A 101 -5.95 19.67 -5.30
C LYS A 101 -6.89 18.52 -5.65
N LEU A 102 -7.05 17.56 -4.74
CA LEU A 102 -7.93 16.40 -4.92
C LEU A 102 -9.40 16.71 -4.58
N LYS A 103 -9.71 17.95 -4.17
CA LYS A 103 -11.07 18.43 -3.81
C LYS A 103 -11.79 17.52 -2.81
N PHE A 104 -11.10 17.15 -1.73
CA PHE A 104 -11.60 16.15 -0.76
C PHE A 104 -12.01 14.85 -1.45
N PRO A 105 -11.01 14.02 -1.83
CA PRO A 105 -11.26 12.83 -2.62
C PRO A 105 -12.24 11.90 -1.90
N SER A 106 -13.20 11.36 -2.65
CA SER A 106 -14.04 10.28 -2.18
C SER A 106 -13.15 9.12 -1.73
N GLN A 107 -13.56 8.41 -0.68
CA GLN A 107 -12.81 7.28 -0.15
C GLN A 107 -12.52 6.29 -1.28
N PRO A 108 -11.25 6.10 -1.68
CA PRO A 108 -10.96 5.29 -2.85
C PRO A 108 -11.28 3.83 -2.52
N VAL A 109 -11.90 3.16 -3.48
CA VAL A 109 -12.11 1.71 -3.40
C VAL A 109 -10.74 1.05 -3.59
N VAL A 110 -10.31 0.26 -2.63
CA VAL A 110 -9.00 -0.40 -2.64
C VAL A 110 -9.13 -1.89 -2.95
N PRO A 111 -8.08 -2.52 -3.53
CA PRO A 111 -8.08 -3.96 -3.75
C PRO A 111 -8.35 -4.77 -2.49
N GLN A 112 -7.95 -4.28 -1.30
CA GLN A 112 -8.18 -4.92 -0.02
C GLN A 112 -9.64 -5.34 0.19
N ASP A 113 -10.59 -4.46 -0.11
CA ASP A 113 -12.02 -4.71 0.13
C ASP A 113 -12.52 -5.91 -0.68
N TYR A 114 -11.98 -6.09 -1.89
CA TYR A 114 -12.29 -7.24 -2.75
C TYR A 114 -11.51 -8.49 -2.34
N ILE A 115 -10.27 -8.35 -1.87
CA ILE A 115 -9.45 -9.50 -1.44
C ILE A 115 -10.11 -10.19 -0.26
N THR A 116 -10.57 -9.45 0.76
CA THR A 116 -11.27 -10.02 1.91
C THR A 116 -12.55 -10.76 1.50
N TYR A 117 -13.30 -10.23 0.53
CA TYR A 117 -14.49 -10.91 0.01
C TYR A 117 -14.15 -12.18 -0.78
N LEU A 118 -13.12 -12.12 -1.64
CA LEU A 118 -12.72 -13.22 -2.50
C LEU A 118 -11.99 -14.33 -1.73
N SER A 119 -11.27 -14.02 -0.65
CA SER A 119 -10.61 -15.02 0.20
C SER A 119 -11.64 -15.93 0.87
N TRP A 120 -12.70 -15.34 1.42
CA TRP A 120 -13.85 -16.06 1.98
C TRP A 120 -14.51 -16.97 0.94
N TRP A 121 -14.60 -16.53 -0.31
CA TRP A 121 -15.21 -17.35 -1.36
C TRP A 121 -14.31 -18.51 -1.84
N LEU A 122 -12.98 -18.39 -1.68
CA LEU A 122 -12.03 -19.38 -2.18
C LEU A 122 -11.83 -20.55 -1.21
N ASP A 123 -11.72 -20.28 0.09
CA ASP A 123 -11.60 -21.28 1.13
C ASP A 123 -12.31 -20.82 2.41
N ASP A 124 -13.33 -21.57 2.82
CA ASP A 124 -14.05 -21.32 4.06
C ASP A 124 -13.24 -21.77 5.30
N ALA A 125 -12.22 -22.63 5.12
CA ALA A 125 -11.46 -23.18 6.24
C ALA A 125 -10.36 -22.23 6.72
N HIS A 126 -9.62 -21.58 5.81
CA HIS A 126 -8.51 -20.67 6.13
C HIS A 126 -8.52 -19.37 5.31
N PRO A 127 -9.63 -18.59 5.33
CA PRO A 127 -9.74 -17.36 4.54
C PRO A 127 -8.68 -16.31 4.92
N ASP A 128 -8.25 -16.29 6.18
CA ASP A 128 -7.25 -15.33 6.69
C ASP A 128 -5.86 -15.54 6.05
N GLU A 129 -5.46 -16.79 5.82
CA GLU A 129 -4.15 -17.11 5.22
C GLU A 129 -4.11 -16.67 3.75
N ILE A 130 -5.20 -16.97 3.03
CA ILE A 130 -5.38 -16.55 1.63
C ILE A 130 -5.41 -15.03 1.54
N GLU A 131 -6.15 -14.36 2.43
CA GLU A 131 -6.19 -12.92 2.48
C GLU A 131 -4.79 -12.33 2.68
N ILE A 132 -4.05 -12.77 3.71
CA ILE A 132 -2.69 -12.26 3.99
C ILE A 132 -1.77 -12.46 2.78
N ALA A 133 -1.80 -13.65 2.16
CA ALA A 133 -0.98 -13.95 0.99
C ALA A 133 -1.37 -13.09 -0.23
N ALA A 134 -2.67 -12.86 -0.46
CA ALA A 134 -3.18 -12.12 -1.60
C ALA A 134 -2.88 -10.63 -1.45
N VAL A 135 -3.02 -10.10 -0.23
CA VAL A 135 -2.61 -8.75 0.12
C VAL A 135 -1.12 -8.55 -0.07
N PHE A 136 -0.30 -9.51 0.34
CA PHE A 136 1.15 -9.44 0.13
C PHE A 136 1.49 -9.38 -1.37
N LEU A 137 0.90 -10.25 -2.19
CA LEU A 137 1.08 -10.22 -3.65
C LEU A 137 0.61 -8.90 -4.25
N CYS A 138 -0.55 -8.39 -3.84
CA CYS A 138 -1.08 -7.12 -4.30
C CYS A 138 -0.11 -5.97 -3.99
N LEU A 139 0.44 -5.91 -2.78
CA LEU A 139 1.43 -4.89 -2.39
C LEU A 139 2.74 -5.04 -3.18
N CYS A 140 3.19 -6.27 -3.44
CA CYS A 140 4.35 -6.54 -4.28
C CYS A 140 4.12 -6.05 -5.72
N ASP A 141 2.97 -6.37 -6.29
CA ASP A 141 2.62 -6.00 -7.66
C ASP A 141 2.56 -4.47 -7.82
N LEU A 142 1.98 -3.79 -6.83
CA LEU A 142 1.92 -2.32 -6.76
C LEU A 142 3.30 -1.64 -6.76
N MET A 143 4.34 -2.31 -6.25
CA MET A 143 5.71 -1.81 -6.26
C MET A 143 6.44 -2.09 -7.59
N VAL A 144 6.09 -3.17 -8.27
CA VAL A 144 6.80 -3.66 -9.46
C VAL A 144 6.20 -3.09 -10.73
N ASN A 145 4.87 -3.06 -10.83
CA ASN A 145 4.17 -2.79 -12.07
C ASN A 145 3.44 -1.45 -12.05
N LYS A 146 3.89 -0.54 -12.92
CA LYS A 146 3.30 0.80 -13.07
C LYS A 146 2.00 0.82 -13.86
N THR A 147 1.69 -0.26 -14.59
CA THR A 147 0.47 -0.32 -15.40
C THR A 147 -0.76 -0.63 -14.56
N LEU A 148 -0.57 -1.20 -13.36
CA LEU A 148 -1.65 -1.49 -12.40
C LEU A 148 -2.45 -0.25 -12.01
N CYS A 149 -1.83 0.93 -12.03
CA CYS A 149 -2.52 2.18 -11.73
C CYS A 149 -3.69 2.47 -12.69
N ASN A 150 -3.77 1.78 -13.84
CA ASN A 150 -4.86 1.90 -14.82
C ASN A 150 -5.89 0.76 -14.74
N GLU A 151 -5.60 -0.29 -13.97
CA GLU A 151 -6.49 -1.43 -13.79
C GLU A 151 -7.50 -1.18 -12.68
N LEU A 152 -8.63 -1.89 -12.74
CA LEU A 152 -9.66 -1.80 -11.71
C LEU A 152 -9.22 -2.54 -10.44
N PRO A 153 -9.45 -1.99 -9.23
CA PRO A 153 -9.10 -2.64 -7.97
C PRO A 153 -9.65 -4.07 -7.83
N SER A 154 -10.84 -4.33 -8.37
CA SER A 154 -11.47 -5.66 -8.39
C SER A 154 -10.70 -6.66 -9.25
N VAL A 155 -10.15 -6.23 -10.39
CA VAL A 155 -9.35 -7.08 -11.29
C VAL A 155 -8.03 -7.43 -10.64
N ILE A 156 -7.38 -6.45 -10.00
CA ILE A 156 -6.12 -6.67 -9.27
C ILE A 156 -6.33 -7.68 -8.14
N ALA A 157 -7.41 -7.51 -7.36
CA ALA A 157 -7.76 -8.43 -6.28
C ALA A 157 -8.01 -9.85 -6.80
N ALA A 158 -8.82 -10.00 -7.85
CA ALA A 158 -9.11 -11.29 -8.46
C ALA A 158 -7.85 -11.98 -9.01
N ALA A 159 -6.96 -11.22 -9.66
CA ALA A 159 -5.70 -11.74 -10.17
C ALA A 159 -4.80 -12.26 -9.04
N CYS A 160 -4.70 -11.53 -7.92
CA CYS A 160 -3.89 -11.95 -6.77
C CYS A 160 -4.43 -13.24 -6.14
N VAL A 161 -5.74 -13.33 -5.93
CA VAL A 161 -6.38 -14.54 -5.36
C VAL A 161 -6.26 -15.73 -6.33
N GLN A 162 -6.45 -15.51 -7.63
CA GLN A 162 -6.29 -16.55 -8.64
C GLN A 162 -4.83 -17.04 -8.73
N ALA A 163 -3.85 -16.15 -8.60
CA ALA A 163 -2.44 -16.52 -8.59
C ALA A 163 -2.11 -17.47 -7.45
N LEU A 164 -2.65 -17.23 -6.25
CA LEU A 164 -2.49 -18.13 -5.10
C LEU A 164 -3.12 -19.50 -5.33
N ARG A 165 -4.32 -19.52 -5.92
CA ARG A 165 -4.99 -20.78 -6.26
C ARG A 165 -4.16 -21.62 -7.21
N LEU A 166 -3.53 -20.99 -8.21
CA LEU A 166 -2.65 -21.68 -9.16
C LEU A 166 -1.37 -22.21 -8.50
N THR A 167 -0.77 -21.46 -7.58
CA THR A 167 0.41 -21.93 -6.84
C THR A 167 0.08 -23.12 -5.93
N ALA A 168 -1.07 -23.10 -5.24
CA ALA A 168 -1.52 -24.23 -4.42
C ALA A 168 -1.84 -25.47 -5.27
N ALA A 169 -2.46 -25.29 -6.44
CA ALA A 169 -2.71 -26.39 -7.37
C ALA A 169 -1.42 -27.00 -7.94
N GLY A 170 -0.37 -26.19 -8.13
CA GLY A 170 0.94 -26.66 -8.59
C GLY A 170 1.66 -27.58 -7.61
N GLU A 171 1.45 -27.40 -6.29
CA GLU A 171 2.06 -28.24 -5.25
C GLU A 171 1.44 -29.65 -5.21
N THR A 172 0.14 -29.79 -5.50
CA THR A 172 -0.52 -31.12 -5.56
C THR A 172 -0.08 -31.99 -6.74
N GLY A 173 0.67 -31.45 -7.70
CA GLY A 173 1.19 -32.21 -8.84
C GLY A 173 2.53 -32.91 -8.59
N LEU A 174 3.24 -32.60 -7.50
CA LEU A 174 4.55 -33.18 -7.20
C LEU A 174 4.49 -34.36 -6.22
N ASP A 175 3.45 -34.44 -5.38
CA ASP A 175 3.27 -35.51 -4.40
C ASP A 175 2.55 -36.75 -4.95
N ALA A 176 2.08 -36.71 -6.21
CA ALA A 176 1.49 -37.87 -6.90
C ALA A 176 2.50 -38.67 -7.74
N ALA A 177 3.79 -38.31 -7.68
CA ALA A 177 4.87 -38.93 -8.45
C ALA A 177 5.99 -39.54 -7.57
N SER A 178 5.70 -39.88 -6.32
CA SER A 178 6.59 -40.66 -5.43
C SER A 178 5.93 -41.93 -4.92
#